data_AF-A0A7X0VZ57-F1
#
_entry.id   AF-A0A7X0VZ57-F1
#
_cell.length_a   1.000
_cell.length_b   1.000
_cell.length_c   1.000
_cell.angle_alpha   90.00
_cell.angle_beta   90.00
_cell.angle_gamma   90.00
#
_symmetry.space_group_name_H-M   'P 1'
#
loop_
_entity.id
_entity.type
_entity.pdbx_description
1 polymer ?
#
loop_
_entity_poly.entity_id
_entity_poly.type
_entity_poly.pdbx_seq_one_letter_code
_entity_poly.pdbx_strand_id
1 'polypeptide(L)'
;MDTDEGRRNRRLWFQERYSDKYNASQKTDFRSNLPNHAAVLAPDCLSEVTQIIVWHGDNAHEQTGLRYAMFRLRQAANEIRLLNTYGVHASLFDRPDWKVAFSHSGEISPDKLMPMLAKALEGPALAVTERDRLAREWSQWENSNETLRIWRDGNIFGVPESHYDELLLRTVGELQRTEGEWVCAARAVGELLGQDESFAGDGFFEYRLRSLIRSGELDSEGSLAGMGGYLVRPAQ
;
A
#
# COMPACT_ATOMS: atom_id res chain seq x y z
N MET A 1 -10.77 14.31 3.91
CA MET A 1 -10.68 12.84 3.68
C MET A 1 -11.36 12.01 4.75
N ASP A 2 -11.32 12.39 6.03
CA ASP A 2 -11.82 11.57 7.15
C ASP A 2 -13.28 11.84 7.57
N THR A 3 -14.04 12.64 6.81
CA THR A 3 -15.49 12.77 7.00
C THR A 3 -16.21 11.50 6.52
N ASP A 4 -17.45 11.29 6.96
CA ASP A 4 -18.29 10.20 6.42
C ASP A 4 -18.43 10.30 4.90
N GLU A 5 -18.56 11.52 4.39
CA GLU A 5 -18.58 11.80 2.96
C GLU A 5 -17.26 11.43 2.29
N GLY A 6 -16.12 11.84 2.84
CA GLY A 6 -14.80 11.47 2.32
C GLY A 6 -14.57 9.96 2.28
N ARG A 7 -15.00 9.23 3.32
CA ARG A 7 -14.97 7.77 3.36
C ARG A 7 -15.87 7.13 2.31
N ARG A 8 -17.07 7.68 2.09
CA ARG A 8 -17.99 7.22 1.04
C ARG A 8 -17.40 7.45 -0.35
N ASN A 9 -16.90 8.66 -0.62
CA ASN A 9 -16.30 9.01 -1.91
C ASN A 9 -15.09 8.11 -2.24
N ARG A 10 -14.22 7.85 -1.26
CA ARG A 10 -13.11 6.91 -1.44
C ARG A 10 -13.60 5.49 -1.76
N ARG A 11 -14.63 5.02 -1.06
CA ARG A 11 -15.21 3.69 -1.31
C ARG A 11 -15.79 3.57 -2.71
N LEU A 12 -16.50 4.61 -3.18
CA LEU A 12 -17.03 4.66 -4.54
C LEU A 12 -15.90 4.70 -5.57
N TRP A 13 -14.87 5.53 -5.34
CA TRP A 13 -13.69 5.60 -6.20
C TRP A 13 -13.03 4.22 -6.39
N PHE A 14 -12.88 3.44 -5.31
CA PHE A 14 -12.37 2.06 -5.38
C PHE A 14 -13.32 1.14 -6.16
N GLN A 15 -14.62 1.18 -5.86
CA GLN A 15 -15.61 0.31 -6.51
C GLN A 15 -15.70 0.53 -8.03
N GLU A 16 -15.60 1.78 -8.47
CA GLU A 16 -15.66 2.15 -9.89
C GLU A 16 -14.42 1.73 -10.69
N ARG A 17 -13.26 1.60 -10.03
CA ARG A 17 -11.96 1.45 -10.70
C ARG A 17 -11.42 0.03 -10.66
N TYR A 18 -11.72 -0.74 -9.62
CA TYR A 18 -11.21 -2.09 -9.43
C TYR A 18 -12.16 -3.14 -10.02
N SER A 19 -11.62 -4.31 -10.41
CA SER A 19 -12.41 -5.39 -11.03
C SER A 19 -13.45 -5.93 -10.07
N ASP A 20 -14.51 -6.56 -10.59
CA ASP A 20 -15.50 -7.25 -9.76
C ASP A 20 -14.87 -8.32 -8.87
N LYS A 21 -13.89 -9.06 -9.39
CA LYS A 21 -13.14 -10.05 -8.62
C LYS A 21 -12.36 -9.42 -7.45
N TYR A 22 -11.68 -8.30 -7.71
CA TYR A 22 -10.96 -7.56 -6.66
C TYR A 22 -11.91 -6.90 -5.67
N ASN A 23 -13.03 -6.36 -6.15
CA ASN A 23 -14.08 -5.80 -5.30
C ASN A 23 -14.74 -6.88 -4.44
N ALA A 24 -14.88 -8.12 -4.93
CA ALA A 24 -15.44 -9.23 -4.17
C ALA A 24 -14.50 -9.69 -3.05
N SER A 25 -13.18 -9.80 -3.31
CA SER A 25 -12.20 -10.11 -2.25
C SER A 25 -12.16 -9.00 -1.20
N GLN A 26 -12.08 -7.74 -1.63
CA GLN A 26 -12.06 -6.57 -0.73
C GLN A 26 -13.39 -6.37 0.02
N LYS A 27 -14.55 -6.74 -0.54
CA LYS A 27 -15.85 -6.61 0.15
C LYS A 27 -15.87 -7.37 1.50
N THR A 28 -15.11 -8.45 1.61
CA THR A 28 -15.04 -9.28 2.82
C THR A 28 -14.20 -8.61 3.92
N ASP A 29 -13.11 -7.92 3.56
CA ASP A 29 -12.19 -7.25 4.50
C ASP A 29 -12.52 -5.77 4.77
N PHE A 30 -12.91 -5.00 3.75
CA PHE A 30 -13.14 -3.55 3.86
C PHE A 30 -14.50 -3.16 4.44
N ARG A 31 -15.54 -4.02 4.34
CA ARG A 31 -16.87 -3.69 4.91
C ARG A 31 -16.99 -4.06 6.39
N SER A 32 -16.29 -5.10 6.81
CA SER A 32 -16.29 -5.59 8.19
C SER A 32 -15.38 -4.78 9.11
N ASN A 33 -14.26 -4.24 8.61
CA ASN A 33 -13.21 -3.67 9.47
C ASN A 33 -13.06 -2.13 9.42
N LEU A 34 -13.50 -1.42 8.36
CA LEU A 34 -13.32 0.04 8.27
C LEU A 34 -14.00 0.86 9.37
N PRO A 35 -15.25 0.55 9.79
CA PRO A 35 -15.87 1.21 10.94
C PRO A 35 -15.06 0.98 12.23
N ASN A 36 -14.36 -0.16 12.33
CA ASN A 36 -13.58 -0.53 13.52
C ASN A 36 -12.23 0.19 13.59
N HIS A 37 -11.52 0.46 12.49
CA HIS A 37 -10.19 1.10 12.58
C HIS A 37 -10.23 2.50 13.19
N ALA A 38 -11.26 3.30 12.87
CA ALA A 38 -11.42 4.61 13.46
C ALA A 38 -11.79 4.53 14.95
N ALA A 39 -12.57 3.53 15.36
CA ALA A 39 -12.93 3.30 16.76
C ALA A 39 -11.72 2.78 17.58
N VAL A 40 -10.94 1.84 17.02
CA VAL A 40 -9.76 1.26 17.67
C VAL A 40 -8.66 2.29 17.92
N LEU A 41 -8.53 3.28 17.04
CA LEU A 41 -7.57 4.38 17.18
C LEU A 41 -8.18 5.63 17.83
N ALA A 42 -9.39 5.54 18.40
CA ALA A 42 -9.96 6.64 19.17
C ALA A 42 -9.27 6.71 20.53
N PRO A 43 -8.76 7.88 20.96
CA PRO A 43 -8.10 8.03 22.26
C PRO A 43 -8.96 7.53 23.42
N ASP A 44 -10.27 7.79 23.39
CA ASP A 44 -11.21 7.39 24.44
C ASP A 44 -11.42 5.86 24.56
N CYS A 45 -11.02 5.10 23.54
CA CYS A 45 -11.09 3.64 23.54
C CYS A 45 -9.80 2.97 24.03
N LEU A 46 -8.75 3.75 24.27
CA LEU A 46 -7.45 3.27 24.75
C LEU A 46 -7.34 3.55 26.23
N SER A 47 -7.01 2.54 27.04
CA SER A 47 -6.73 2.80 28.46
C SER A 47 -5.47 3.66 28.58
N GLU A 48 -5.45 4.63 29.51
CA GLU A 48 -4.33 5.55 29.70
C GLU A 48 -3.00 4.85 30.04
N VAL A 49 -3.05 3.58 30.47
CA VAL A 49 -1.90 2.78 30.92
C VAL A 49 -1.33 1.88 29.82
N THR A 50 -1.94 1.82 28.63
CA THR A 50 -1.50 0.91 27.57
C THR A 50 -0.39 1.51 26.70
N GLN A 51 0.74 0.81 26.59
CA GLN A 51 1.77 1.12 25.59
C GLN A 51 1.27 0.75 24.18
N ILE A 52 1.51 1.63 23.20
CA ILE A 52 1.13 1.42 21.80
C ILE A 52 2.38 1.15 20.97
N ILE A 53 2.36 0.10 20.17
CA ILE A 53 3.44 -0.23 19.24
C ILE A 53 2.87 -0.21 17.82
N VAL A 54 3.36 0.71 17.01
CA VAL A 54 2.95 0.85 15.62
C VAL A 54 4.00 0.19 14.73
N TRP A 55 3.58 -0.88 14.06
CA TRP A 55 4.38 -1.60 13.08
C TRP A 55 4.26 -0.88 11.74
N HIS A 56 5.40 -0.63 11.09
CA HIS A 56 5.41 -0.03 9.77
C HIS A 56 6.62 -0.50 8.97
N GLY A 57 6.46 -0.62 7.67
CA GLY A 57 7.51 -0.86 6.69
C GLY A 57 7.86 0.38 5.90
N ASP A 58 8.93 0.31 5.12
CA ASP A 58 9.40 1.41 4.26
C ASP A 58 8.72 1.34 2.88
N ASN A 59 7.38 1.35 2.89
CA ASN A 59 6.53 1.38 1.70
C ASN A 59 5.41 2.43 1.82
N ALA A 60 4.86 2.85 0.70
CA ALA A 60 3.89 3.96 0.66
C ALA A 60 2.62 3.68 1.49
N HIS A 61 2.13 2.43 1.48
CA HIS A 61 0.91 2.05 2.18
C HIS A 61 1.07 2.17 3.69
N GLU A 62 2.11 1.56 4.24
CA GLU A 62 2.36 1.54 5.68
C GLU A 62 2.84 2.89 6.20
N GLN A 63 3.64 3.61 5.43
CA GLN A 63 4.07 4.96 5.80
C GLN A 63 2.87 5.92 5.79
N THR A 64 1.94 5.79 4.85
CA THR A 64 0.67 6.55 4.87
C THR A 64 -0.17 6.18 6.09
N GLY A 65 -0.29 4.89 6.40
CA GLY A 65 -0.99 4.38 7.58
C GLY A 65 -0.39 4.89 8.89
N LEU A 66 0.93 4.98 8.98
CA LEU A 66 1.65 5.52 10.13
C LEU A 66 1.28 6.98 10.38
N ARG A 67 1.29 7.85 9.36
CA ARG A 67 0.91 9.27 9.50
C ARG A 67 -0.55 9.40 9.94
N TYR A 68 -1.43 8.60 9.35
CA TYR A 68 -2.83 8.54 9.77
C TYR A 68 -2.98 8.13 11.24
N ALA A 69 -2.29 7.07 11.66
CA ALA A 69 -2.31 6.61 13.06
C ALA A 69 -1.80 7.71 14.00
N MET A 70 -0.70 8.39 13.66
CA MET A 70 -0.16 9.49 14.46
C MET A 70 -1.12 10.68 14.52
N PHE A 71 -1.79 11.01 13.41
CA PHE A 71 -2.85 12.00 13.42
C PHE A 71 -3.97 11.61 14.39
N ARG A 72 -4.45 10.36 14.36
CA ARG A 72 -5.52 9.90 15.24
C ARG A 72 -5.11 9.85 16.73
N LEU A 73 -3.86 9.48 17.00
CA LEU A 73 -3.31 9.32 18.35
C LEU A 73 -2.65 10.60 18.89
N ARG A 74 -2.70 11.73 18.18
CA ARG A 74 -1.98 12.97 18.54
C ARG A 74 -2.33 13.52 19.93
N GLN A 75 -3.54 13.24 20.42
CA GLN A 75 -4.01 13.66 21.75
C GLN A 75 -3.92 12.55 22.80
N ALA A 76 -3.49 11.34 22.43
CA ALA A 76 -3.34 10.24 23.36
C ALA A 76 -2.16 10.50 24.31
N ALA A 77 -2.35 10.22 25.60
CA ALA A 77 -1.30 10.29 26.62
C ALA A 77 -0.37 9.06 26.61
N ASN A 78 -0.77 8.02 25.87
CA ASN A 78 -0.06 6.75 25.78
C ASN A 78 1.36 6.89 25.25
N GLU A 79 2.26 6.08 25.80
CA GLU A 79 3.57 5.88 25.20
C GLU A 79 3.43 5.17 23.85
N ILE A 80 3.99 5.76 22.79
CA ILE A 80 3.98 5.18 21.45
C ILE A 80 5.40 4.77 21.09
N ARG A 81 5.57 3.58 20.52
CA ARG A 81 6.82 3.11 19.92
C ARG A 81 6.59 2.74 18.47
N LEU A 82 7.62 2.95 17.66
CA LEU A 82 7.61 2.56 16.26
C LEU A 82 8.48 1.34 16.07
N LEU A 83 7.97 0.37 15.32
CA LEU A 83 8.73 -0.80 14.88
C LEU A 83 8.84 -0.70 13.35
N ASN A 84 9.98 -0.22 12.86
CA ASN A 84 10.32 -0.31 11.44
C ASN A 84 10.64 -1.79 11.13
N THR A 85 9.73 -2.46 10.44
CA THR A 85 9.84 -3.89 10.17
C THR A 85 11.00 -4.24 9.26
N TYR A 86 11.34 -3.37 8.29
CA TYR A 86 12.45 -3.58 7.36
C TYR A 86 13.78 -3.51 8.11
N GLY A 87 13.97 -2.45 8.89
CA GLY A 87 15.20 -2.26 9.66
C GLY A 87 15.38 -3.30 10.77
N VAL A 88 14.31 -3.62 11.51
CA VAL A 88 14.38 -4.60 12.61
C VAL A 88 14.57 -6.01 12.06
N HIS A 89 13.87 -6.38 10.99
CA HIS A 89 14.05 -7.69 10.37
C HIS A 89 15.48 -7.86 9.85
N ALA A 90 15.98 -6.88 9.09
CA ALA A 90 17.36 -6.90 8.59
C ALA A 90 18.38 -7.04 9.74
N SER A 91 18.19 -6.29 10.84
CA SER A 91 19.08 -6.38 12.00
C SER A 91 19.07 -7.75 12.70
N LEU A 92 17.96 -8.50 12.63
CA LEU A 92 17.79 -9.76 13.39
C LEU A 92 18.03 -11.01 12.55
N PHE A 93 17.74 -10.96 11.24
CA PHE A 93 17.61 -12.16 10.42
C PHE A 93 18.42 -12.14 9.14
N ASP A 94 18.85 -10.97 8.66
CA ASP A 94 19.69 -10.93 7.46
C ASP A 94 21.08 -11.51 7.76
N ARG A 95 21.59 -12.22 6.75
CA ARG A 95 22.95 -12.75 6.73
C ARG A 95 23.67 -12.20 5.50
N PRO A 96 25.02 -12.20 5.48
CA PRO A 96 25.78 -11.72 4.32
C PRO A 96 25.43 -12.44 3.01
N ASP A 97 25.06 -13.73 3.09
CA ASP A 97 24.73 -14.62 1.97
C ASP A 97 23.22 -14.75 1.71
N TRP A 98 22.38 -14.26 2.63
CA TRP A 98 20.93 -14.43 2.55
C TRP A 98 20.20 -13.27 3.20
N LYS A 99 19.40 -12.57 2.39
CA LYS A 99 18.49 -11.52 2.86
C LYS A 99 17.08 -11.89 2.44
N VAL A 100 16.11 -11.63 3.31
CA VAL A 100 14.70 -11.84 2.96
C VAL A 100 14.13 -10.51 2.52
N ALA A 101 13.81 -10.39 1.25
CA ALA A 101 13.01 -9.28 0.75
C ALA A 101 11.52 -9.56 0.99
N PHE A 102 10.80 -8.55 1.46
CA PHE A 102 9.34 -8.56 1.57
C PHE A 102 8.80 -7.18 1.21
N SER A 103 7.59 -7.15 0.64
CA SER A 103 6.99 -5.91 0.09
C SER A 103 6.18 -5.15 1.13
N HIS A 104 5.74 -5.84 2.19
CA HIS A 104 5.03 -5.25 3.31
C HIS A 104 5.11 -6.14 4.56
N SER A 105 4.87 -5.55 5.73
CA SER A 105 4.96 -6.21 7.03
C SER A 105 4.08 -7.46 7.18
N GLY A 106 2.99 -7.55 6.41
CA GLY A 106 2.10 -8.72 6.38
C GLY A 106 2.72 -10.00 5.79
N GLU A 107 3.85 -9.92 5.09
CA GLU A 107 4.57 -11.09 4.54
C GLU A 107 5.55 -11.71 5.54
N ILE A 108 5.75 -11.07 6.71
CA ILE A 108 6.69 -11.53 7.72
C ILE A 108 6.16 -12.82 8.35
N SER A 109 7.02 -13.85 8.36
CA SER A 109 6.69 -15.15 8.94
C SER A 109 6.35 -15.04 10.44
N PRO A 110 5.29 -15.70 10.94
CA PRO A 110 4.83 -15.54 12.32
C PRO A 110 5.89 -15.83 13.39
N ASP A 111 6.80 -16.75 13.14
CA ASP A 111 7.91 -17.11 14.03
C ASP A 111 8.90 -15.96 14.29
N LYS A 112 8.93 -14.96 13.40
CA LYS A 112 9.79 -13.78 13.51
C LYS A 112 9.18 -12.63 14.29
N LEU A 113 7.85 -12.62 14.47
CA LEU A 113 7.14 -11.48 15.04
C LEU A 113 7.51 -11.23 16.51
N MET A 114 7.63 -12.28 17.32
CA MET A 114 7.98 -12.16 18.75
C MET A 114 9.39 -11.57 18.97
N PRO A 115 10.45 -12.06 18.30
CA PRO A 115 11.76 -11.43 18.36
C PRO A 115 11.77 -9.95 17.94
N MET A 116 11.05 -9.62 16.87
CA MET A 116 10.95 -8.22 16.39
C MET A 116 10.25 -7.32 17.41
N LEU A 117 9.16 -7.82 18.03
CA LEU A 117 8.45 -7.12 19.08
C LEU A 117 9.36 -6.85 20.29
N ALA A 118 10.10 -7.86 20.74
CA ALA A 118 11.06 -7.69 21.83
C ALA A 118 12.08 -6.59 21.51
N LYS A 119 12.57 -6.54 20.27
CA LYS A 119 13.49 -5.49 19.82
C LYS A 119 12.89 -4.09 19.89
N ALA A 120 11.61 -3.92 19.53
CA ALA A 120 10.92 -2.63 19.63
C ALA A 120 10.71 -2.18 21.08
N LEU A 121 10.51 -3.12 22.00
CA LEU A 121 10.39 -2.82 23.43
C LEU A 121 11.70 -2.29 24.04
N GLU A 122 12.86 -2.65 23.49
CA GLU A 122 14.17 -2.11 23.90
C GLU A 122 14.43 -0.67 23.44
N GLY A 123 13.71 -0.20 22.42
CA GLY A 123 13.94 1.12 21.81
C GLY A 123 13.55 2.30 22.71
N PRO A 124 13.68 3.55 22.26
CA PRO A 124 13.05 4.68 22.93
C PRO A 124 11.56 4.80 22.56
N ALA A 125 10.80 5.49 23.41
CA ALA A 125 9.49 6.01 23.02
C ALA A 125 9.61 7.04 21.90
N LEU A 126 8.58 7.13 21.06
CA LEU A 126 8.47 8.14 20.02
C LEU A 126 8.39 9.53 20.65
N ALA A 127 9.31 10.41 20.27
CA ALA A 127 9.29 11.79 20.73
C ALA A 127 8.00 12.50 20.32
N VAL A 128 7.43 13.31 21.21
CA VAL A 128 6.20 14.08 20.94
C VAL A 128 6.36 14.96 19.70
N THR A 129 7.53 15.59 19.53
CA THR A 129 7.85 16.41 18.34
C THR A 129 7.77 15.61 17.04
N GLU A 130 8.16 14.35 17.06
CA GLU A 130 8.13 13.45 15.90
C GLU A 130 6.70 12.95 15.63
N ARG A 131 5.97 12.60 16.69
CA ARG A 131 4.53 12.30 16.59
C ARG A 131 3.77 13.45 15.95
N ASP A 132 4.01 14.68 16.40
CA ASP A 132 3.37 15.88 15.87
C ASP A 132 3.79 16.17 14.43
N ARG A 133 5.04 15.86 14.06
CA ARG A 133 5.54 15.97 12.68
C ARG A 133 4.75 15.05 11.75
N LEU A 134 4.64 13.76 12.09
CA LEU A 134 3.89 12.76 11.32
C LEU A 134 2.39 13.10 11.23
N ALA A 135 1.79 13.60 12.32
CA ALA A 135 0.40 14.05 12.32
C ALA A 135 0.17 15.28 11.41
N ARG A 136 1.13 16.20 11.33
CA ARG A 136 1.07 17.35 10.41
C ARG A 136 1.20 16.92 8.96
N GLU A 137 2.08 15.98 8.64
CA GLU A 137 2.20 15.42 7.28
C GLU A 137 0.87 14.84 6.79
N TRP A 138 0.16 14.08 7.63
CA TRP A 138 -1.19 13.61 7.30
C TRP A 138 -2.14 14.77 6.94
N SER A 139 -2.14 15.82 7.76
CA SER A 139 -3.03 16.97 7.60
C SER A 139 -2.75 17.74 6.30
N GLN A 140 -1.49 17.77 5.85
CA GLN A 140 -1.13 18.36 4.56
C GLN A 140 -1.68 17.51 3.40
N TRP A 141 -1.58 16.19 3.49
CA TRP A 141 -2.10 15.28 2.46
C TRP A 141 -3.62 15.18 2.43
N GLU A 142 -4.31 15.49 3.54
CA GLU A 142 -5.77 15.53 3.56
C GLU A 142 -6.35 16.49 2.52
N ASN A 143 -5.60 17.55 2.19
CA ASN A 143 -6.00 18.63 1.29
C ASN A 143 -5.32 18.54 -0.07
N SER A 144 -4.62 17.45 -0.36
CA SER A 144 -3.85 17.27 -1.58
C SER A 144 -4.65 16.52 -2.65
N ASN A 145 -4.42 16.86 -3.93
CA ASN A 145 -5.19 16.33 -5.07
C ASN A 145 -4.56 15.08 -5.71
N GLU A 146 -3.42 14.62 -5.20
CA GLU A 146 -2.73 13.47 -5.77
C GLU A 146 -3.47 12.17 -5.46
N THR A 147 -3.57 11.30 -6.46
CA THR A 147 -4.37 10.07 -6.40
C THR A 147 -3.53 8.87 -5.95
N LEU A 148 -2.23 8.88 -6.25
CA LEU A 148 -1.28 7.83 -5.87
C LEU A 148 -0.19 8.40 -4.96
N ARG A 149 0.25 7.61 -3.99
CA ARG A 149 1.40 7.91 -3.13
C ARG A 149 2.49 6.88 -3.36
N ILE A 150 3.72 7.35 -3.52
CA ILE A 150 4.91 6.50 -3.63
C ILE A 150 5.86 6.80 -2.47
N TRP A 151 6.67 5.81 -2.09
CA TRP A 151 7.70 5.96 -1.08
C TRP A 151 9.07 5.93 -1.75
N ARG A 152 9.87 6.97 -1.54
CA ARG A 152 11.22 7.09 -2.12
C ARG A 152 12.10 7.89 -1.17
N ASP A 153 13.33 7.43 -0.97
CA ASP A 153 14.34 8.12 -0.17
C ASP A 153 13.82 8.57 1.21
N GLY A 154 13.05 7.72 1.89
CA GLY A 154 12.49 8.00 3.21
C GLY A 154 11.28 8.95 3.23
N ASN A 155 10.71 9.30 2.07
CA ASN A 155 9.66 10.29 1.93
C ASN A 155 8.47 9.78 1.10
N ILE A 156 7.28 10.33 1.39
CA ILE A 156 6.07 10.10 0.59
C ILE A 156 5.93 11.20 -0.45
N PHE A 157 5.72 10.81 -1.70
CA PHE A 157 5.42 11.72 -2.80
C PHE A 157 4.04 11.42 -3.37
N GLY A 158 3.25 12.46 -3.59
CA GLY A 158 2.01 12.37 -4.37
C GLY A 158 2.34 12.39 -5.86
N VAL A 159 1.76 11.47 -6.62
CA VAL A 159 1.91 11.37 -8.08
C VAL A 159 0.56 11.14 -8.75
N PRO A 160 0.41 11.44 -10.05
CA PRO A 160 -0.78 11.08 -10.81
C PRO A 160 -1.02 9.57 -10.80
N GLU A 161 -2.28 9.13 -10.95
CA GLU A 161 -2.59 7.70 -11.09
C GLU A 161 -1.94 7.06 -12.33
N SER A 162 -1.60 7.86 -13.35
CA SER A 162 -0.91 7.42 -14.56
C SER A 162 0.61 7.29 -14.40
N HIS A 163 1.16 7.48 -13.20
CA HIS A 163 2.61 7.48 -12.96
C HIS A 163 3.33 6.24 -13.52
N TYR A 164 2.65 5.10 -13.51
CA TYR A 164 3.20 3.82 -13.96
C TYR A 164 2.76 3.39 -15.36
N ASP A 165 1.98 4.20 -16.06
CA ASP A 165 1.39 3.80 -17.34
C ASP A 165 2.48 3.57 -18.41
N GLU A 166 3.47 4.46 -18.51
CA GLU A 166 4.58 4.33 -19.46
C GLU A 166 5.42 3.07 -19.18
N LEU A 167 5.68 2.81 -17.89
CA LEU A 167 6.40 1.61 -17.46
C LEU A 167 5.61 0.35 -17.82
N LEU A 168 4.29 0.36 -17.58
CA LEU A 168 3.40 -0.75 -17.84
C LEU A 168 3.29 -1.06 -19.35
N LEU A 169 3.21 -0.03 -20.20
CA LEU A 169 3.27 -0.18 -21.66
C LEU A 169 4.61 -0.78 -22.11
N ARG A 170 5.72 -0.33 -21.54
CA ARG A 170 7.05 -0.88 -21.82
C ARG A 170 7.14 -2.36 -21.43
N THR A 171 6.66 -2.71 -20.23
CA THR A 171 6.63 -4.10 -19.75
C THR A 171 5.82 -5.00 -20.68
N VAL A 172 4.64 -4.55 -21.14
CA VAL A 172 3.84 -5.30 -22.12
C VAL A 172 4.62 -5.50 -23.43
N GLY A 173 5.24 -4.45 -23.98
CA GLY A 173 6.02 -4.55 -25.21
C GLY A 173 7.31 -5.38 -25.08
N GLU A 174 7.89 -5.47 -23.89
CA GLU A 174 9.00 -6.38 -23.58
C GLU A 174 8.55 -7.83 -23.54
N LEU A 175 7.45 -8.11 -22.83
CA LEU A 175 6.87 -9.45 -22.73
C LEU A 175 6.40 -9.96 -24.09
N GLN A 176 5.92 -9.08 -24.99
CA GLN A 176 5.54 -9.51 -26.35
C GLN A 176 6.71 -10.14 -27.12
N ARG A 177 7.93 -9.63 -26.92
CA ARG A 177 9.13 -10.14 -27.61
C ARG A 177 9.52 -11.53 -27.15
N THR A 178 9.12 -11.93 -25.94
CA THR A 178 9.50 -13.21 -25.33
C THR A 178 8.35 -14.21 -25.25
N GLU A 179 7.11 -13.75 -25.12
CA GLU A 179 5.94 -14.60 -24.84
C GLU A 179 4.91 -14.63 -25.99
N GLY A 180 5.04 -13.75 -27.00
CA GLY A 180 4.20 -13.71 -28.19
C GLY A 180 3.35 -12.44 -28.32
N GLU A 181 2.57 -12.34 -29.39
CA GLU A 181 1.82 -11.12 -29.74
C GLU A 181 0.85 -10.67 -28.63
N TRP A 182 0.25 -11.60 -27.90
CA TRP A 182 -0.70 -11.32 -26.83
C TRP A 182 -0.11 -11.73 -25.49
N VAL A 183 -0.12 -10.81 -24.52
CA VAL A 183 0.46 -11.01 -23.18
C VAL A 183 -0.65 -11.14 -22.16
N CYS A 184 -0.57 -12.13 -21.26
CA CYS A 184 -1.51 -12.27 -20.16
C CYS A 184 -1.43 -11.06 -19.22
N ALA A 185 -2.57 -10.44 -18.89
CA ALA A 185 -2.58 -9.26 -18.01
C ALA A 185 -2.00 -9.56 -16.62
N ALA A 186 -2.28 -10.73 -16.05
CA ALA A 186 -1.68 -11.18 -14.79
C ALA A 186 -0.14 -11.28 -14.90
N ARG A 187 0.39 -11.70 -16.05
CA ARG A 187 1.84 -11.78 -16.29
C ARG A 187 2.47 -10.40 -16.39
N ALA A 188 1.84 -9.47 -17.11
CA ALA A 188 2.30 -8.09 -17.21
C ALA A 188 2.33 -7.39 -15.83
N VAL A 189 1.27 -7.56 -15.03
CA VAL A 189 1.23 -7.05 -13.64
C VAL A 189 2.30 -7.69 -12.77
N GLY A 190 2.45 -9.02 -12.84
CA GLY A 190 3.45 -9.74 -12.04
C GLY A 190 4.89 -9.37 -12.40
N GLU A 191 5.16 -9.15 -13.69
CA GLU A 191 6.46 -8.67 -14.16
C GLU A 191 6.76 -7.26 -13.62
N LEU A 192 5.78 -6.36 -13.69
CA LEU A 192 5.91 -5.01 -13.16
C LEU A 192 6.15 -5.00 -11.64
N LEU A 193 5.42 -5.84 -10.89
CA LEU A 193 5.61 -6.02 -9.45
C LEU A 193 7.00 -6.57 -9.09
N GLY A 194 7.59 -7.37 -9.96
CA GLY A 194 8.96 -7.86 -9.78
C GLY A 194 10.04 -6.82 -10.07
N GLN A 195 9.71 -5.77 -10.84
CA GLN A 195 10.64 -4.71 -11.23
C GLN A 195 10.60 -3.47 -10.32
N ASP A 196 9.47 -3.19 -9.66
CA ASP A 196 9.28 -1.99 -8.84
C ASP A 196 9.15 -2.31 -7.35
N GLU A 197 10.06 -1.73 -6.55
CA GLU A 197 10.02 -1.76 -5.09
C GLU A 197 8.90 -0.87 -4.50
N SER A 198 8.31 0.01 -5.33
CA SER A 198 7.24 0.92 -4.95
C SER A 198 5.88 0.21 -5.05
N PHE A 199 5.54 -0.53 -4.01
CA PHE A 199 4.30 -1.31 -3.94
C PHE A 199 3.05 -0.39 -4.07
N ALA A 200 2.39 -0.40 -5.23
CA ALA A 200 1.04 0.15 -5.42
C ALA A 200 -0.05 -0.95 -5.40
N GLY A 201 0.36 -2.22 -5.48
CA GLY A 201 -0.48 -3.41 -5.45
C GLY A 201 -0.97 -3.88 -6.83
N ASP A 202 -1.17 -5.19 -6.94
CA ASP A 202 -1.61 -5.87 -8.17
C ASP A 202 -2.94 -5.32 -8.74
N GLY A 203 -3.93 -5.07 -7.89
CA GLY A 203 -5.22 -4.52 -8.28
C GLY A 203 -5.14 -3.10 -8.85
N PHE A 204 -4.17 -2.30 -8.38
CA PHE A 204 -3.95 -0.96 -8.93
C PHE A 204 -3.38 -1.04 -10.35
N PHE A 205 -2.38 -1.89 -10.58
CA PHE A 205 -1.82 -2.07 -11.91
C PHE A 205 -2.82 -2.70 -12.89
N GLU A 206 -3.66 -3.62 -12.43
CA GLU A 206 -4.78 -4.12 -13.23
C GLU A 206 -5.77 -2.99 -13.59
N TYR A 207 -6.07 -2.09 -12.66
CA TYR A 207 -6.87 -0.90 -12.95
C TYR A 207 -6.21 -0.01 -14.02
N ARG A 208 -4.91 0.21 -13.94
CA ARG A 208 -4.17 0.98 -14.95
C ARG A 208 -4.17 0.32 -16.31
N LEU A 209 -3.96 -1.00 -16.39
CA LEU A 209 -4.12 -1.79 -17.62
C LEU A 209 -5.49 -1.58 -18.28
N ARG A 210 -6.58 -1.71 -17.51
CA ARG A 210 -7.93 -1.45 -18.02
C ARG A 210 -8.14 -0.01 -18.46
N SER A 211 -7.47 0.94 -17.81
CA SER A 211 -7.54 2.35 -18.18
C SER A 211 -6.85 2.60 -19.53
N LEU A 212 -5.69 1.99 -19.75
CA LEU A 212 -4.97 2.02 -21.02
C LEU A 212 -5.74 1.35 -22.16
N ILE A 213 -6.51 0.29 -21.87
CA ILE A 213 -7.43 -0.31 -22.85
C ILE A 213 -8.53 0.69 -23.23
N ARG A 214 -9.12 1.38 -22.25
CA ARG A 214 -10.18 2.38 -22.49
C ARG A 214 -9.67 3.61 -23.24
N SER A 215 -8.41 4.02 -23.05
CA SER A 215 -7.82 5.14 -23.79
C SER A 215 -7.36 4.75 -25.20
N GLY A 216 -7.38 3.46 -25.55
CA GLY A 216 -6.94 2.97 -26.85
C GLY A 216 -5.42 2.85 -26.98
N GLU A 217 -4.69 2.80 -25.87
CA GLU A 217 -3.24 2.55 -25.86
C GLU A 217 -2.92 1.05 -25.87
N LEU A 218 -3.85 0.22 -25.38
CA LEU A 218 -3.78 -1.24 -25.43
C LEU A 218 -5.04 -1.82 -26.09
N ASP A 219 -4.86 -2.85 -26.91
CA ASP A 219 -5.94 -3.76 -27.29
C ASP A 219 -6.11 -4.85 -26.21
N SER A 220 -7.31 -5.43 -26.13
CA SER A 220 -7.57 -6.55 -25.22
C SER A 220 -8.39 -7.66 -25.86
N GLU A 221 -8.11 -8.91 -25.49
CA GLU A 221 -8.92 -10.09 -25.81
C GLU A 221 -9.33 -10.83 -24.54
N GLY A 222 -10.59 -11.24 -24.42
CA GLY A 222 -11.11 -11.97 -23.27
C GLY A 222 -11.93 -11.13 -22.29
N SER A 223 -12.03 -11.60 -21.04
CA SER A 223 -12.89 -11.00 -20.00
C SER A 223 -12.10 -10.08 -19.07
N LEU A 224 -12.49 -8.80 -19.02
CA LEU A 224 -11.91 -7.79 -18.12
C LEU A 224 -12.39 -7.92 -16.65
N ALA A 225 -13.11 -8.99 -16.30
CA ALA A 225 -13.63 -9.23 -14.94
C ALA A 225 -12.53 -9.53 -13.90
N GLY A 226 -11.32 -9.85 -14.35
CA GLY A 226 -10.13 -10.03 -13.50
C GLY A 226 -8.87 -10.27 -14.35
N MET A 227 -7.70 -9.96 -13.81
CA MET A 227 -6.42 -9.93 -14.55
C MET A 227 -6.00 -11.27 -15.18
N GLY A 228 -6.51 -12.39 -14.66
CA GLY A 228 -6.27 -13.71 -15.27
C GLY A 228 -7.22 -14.05 -16.43
N GLY A 229 -8.16 -13.18 -16.77
CA GLY A 229 -9.23 -13.44 -17.75
C GLY A 229 -9.03 -12.80 -19.12
N TYR A 230 -7.99 -11.98 -19.30
CA TYR A 230 -7.76 -11.26 -20.55
C TYR A 230 -6.27 -11.15 -20.91
N LEU A 231 -6.04 -11.00 -22.21
CA LEU A 231 -4.75 -10.73 -22.81
C LEU A 231 -4.70 -9.27 -23.28
N VAL A 232 -3.51 -8.72 -23.38
CA VAL A 232 -3.25 -7.35 -23.84
C VAL A 232 -2.11 -7.30 -24.85
N ARG A 233 -2.15 -6.27 -25.70
CA ARG A 233 -1.04 -5.85 -26.56
C ARG A 233 -1.11 -4.33 -26.79
N PRO A 234 -0.02 -3.65 -27.19
CA PRO A 234 -0.08 -2.27 -27.67
C PRO A 234 -1.09 -2.15 -28.82
N ALA A 235 -1.90 -1.10 -28.78
CA ALA A 235 -2.85 -0.80 -29.85
C ALA A 235 -2.10 -0.46 -31.16
N GLN A 236 -2.74 -0.76 -32.29
CA GLN A 236 -2.22 -0.49 -33.65
C GLN A 236 -2.70 0.85 -34.21
#